data_AF-A0A915LSA3-F1
#
_entry.id   AF-A0A915LSA3-F1
#
_cell.length_a   1.000
_cell.length_b   1.000
_cell.length_c   1.000
_cell.angle_alpha   90.00
_cell.angle_beta   90.00
_cell.angle_gamma   90.00
#
_symmetry.space_group_name_H-M   'P 1'
#
loop_
_entity.id
_entity.type
_entity.pdbx_description
1 polymer ?
#
loop_
_entity_poly.entity_id
_entity_poly.type
_entity_poly.pdbx_seq_one_letter_code
_entity_poly.pdbx_strand_id
1 'polypeptide(L)'
;YYYGIKEIYMVGKCICNGHSEHCEPFDPARPNLWLCRCDHNTEGDNCQRCKPGFEQKRWRQSHDDDQFVCEPCNCHGHSNDCVYEEELDLQRKSLDINGKLEGGGRCLNCQHNTKGINCNECVKGYFRPTGKNWNEID
;
A
#
# COMPACT_ATOMS: atom_id res chain seq x y z
N TYR A 1 -54.49 -18.69 7.25
CA TYR A 1 -53.35 -18.68 6.31
C TYR A 1 -52.07 -18.79 7.12
N TYR A 2 -51.18 -19.72 6.78
CA TYR A 2 -49.90 -19.89 7.46
C TYR A 2 -48.77 -20.11 6.46
N TYR A 3 -47.56 -19.69 6.84
CA TYR A 3 -46.32 -20.02 6.15
C TYR A 3 -45.50 -20.94 7.07
N GLY A 4 -44.81 -21.93 6.49
CA GLY A 4 -43.93 -22.85 7.20
C GLY A 4 -42.65 -23.04 6.42
N ILE A 5 -41.52 -22.70 7.04
CA ILE A 5 -40.17 -22.90 6.48
C ILE A 5 -39.53 -24.06 7.25
N LYS A 6 -39.04 -25.07 6.53
CA LYS A 6 -38.37 -26.23 7.13
C LYS A 6 -36.88 -25.97 7.34
N GLU A 7 -36.20 -25.37 6.37
CA GLU A 7 -34.77 -25.08 6.40
C GLU A 7 -34.42 -23.97 5.40
N ILE A 8 -33.37 -23.22 5.71
CA ILE A 8 -32.76 -22.21 4.83
C ILE A 8 -31.27 -22.49 4.79
N TYR A 9 -30.72 -22.63 3.58
CA TYR A 9 -29.29 -22.75 3.33
C TYR A 9 -28.78 -21.48 2.68
N MET A 10 -27.68 -20.93 3.21
CA MET A 10 -27.02 -19.76 2.66
C MET A 10 -25.55 -20.11 2.41
N VAL A 11 -25.08 -19.85 1.19
CA VAL A 11 -23.68 -19.98 0.81
C VAL A 11 -23.12 -18.57 0.65
N GLY A 12 -22.00 -18.29 1.31
CA GLY A 12 -21.32 -17.00 1.26
C GLY A 12 -19.82 -17.20 1.04
N LYS A 13 -19.16 -16.18 0.48
CA LYS A 13 -17.70 -16.07 0.39
C LYS A 13 -17.29 -14.77 1.06
N CYS A 14 -16.13 -14.77 1.72
CA CYS A 14 -15.53 -13.55 2.23
C CYS A 14 -15.13 -12.62 1.09
N ILE A 15 -15.39 -11.32 1.25
CA ILE A 15 -15.01 -10.31 0.27
C ILE A 15 -13.63 -9.80 0.65
N CYS A 16 -12.59 -10.21 -0.08
CA CYS A 16 -11.20 -9.79 0.15
C CYS A 16 -10.63 -8.97 -1.02
N ASN A 17 -11.49 -8.44 -1.90
CA ASN A 17 -11.11 -7.61 -3.06
C ASN A 17 -10.08 -8.27 -4.00
N GLY A 18 -10.06 -9.61 -4.05
CA GLY A 18 -9.10 -10.38 -4.83
C GLY A 18 -7.68 -10.45 -4.25
N HIS A 19 -7.47 -9.93 -3.04
CA HIS A 19 -6.19 -9.96 -2.33
C HIS A 19 -6.10 -11.07 -1.29
N SER A 20 -7.07 -11.99 -1.24
CA SER A 20 -7.01 -13.22 -0.44
C SER A 20 -8.15 -14.14 -0.84
N GLU A 21 -7.91 -15.44 -0.72
CA GLU A 21 -8.97 -16.47 -0.76
C GLU A 21 -9.36 -16.98 0.63
N HIS A 22 -8.63 -16.56 1.66
CA HIS A 22 -8.76 -17.10 3.01
C HIS A 22 -9.22 -16.01 3.99
N CYS A 23 -10.23 -16.36 4.79
CA CYS A 23 -10.69 -15.53 5.89
C CYS A 23 -10.84 -16.38 7.14
N GLU A 24 -10.50 -15.80 8.29
CA GLU A 24 -10.52 -16.47 9.58
C GLU A 24 -10.92 -15.45 10.67
N PRO A 25 -11.55 -15.90 11.77
CA PRO A 25 -11.84 -15.05 12.92
C PRO A 25 -10.59 -14.88 13.80
N PHE A 26 -9.57 -14.19 13.30
CA PHE A 26 -8.29 -14.03 14.01
C PHE A 26 -8.27 -12.89 15.05
N ASP A 27 -9.30 -12.05 15.12
CA ASP A 27 -9.39 -10.93 16.07
C ASP A 27 -10.16 -11.33 17.35
N PRO A 28 -9.48 -11.46 18.51
CA PRO A 28 -10.13 -11.85 19.76
C PRO A 28 -11.17 -10.85 20.26
N ALA A 29 -11.06 -9.56 19.88
CA ALA A 29 -12.05 -8.54 20.23
C ALA A 29 -13.30 -8.61 19.33
N ARG A 30 -13.19 -9.23 18.15
CA ARG A 30 -14.27 -9.39 17.18
C ARG A 30 -14.42 -10.87 16.74
N PRO A 31 -14.75 -11.80 17.67
CA PRO A 31 -14.71 -13.24 17.40
C PRO A 31 -15.78 -13.71 16.39
N ASN A 32 -16.82 -12.92 16.16
CA ASN A 32 -17.87 -13.22 15.17
C ASN A 32 -17.58 -12.62 13.79
N LEU A 33 -16.46 -11.92 13.62
CA LEU A 33 -16.07 -11.28 12.37
C LEU A 33 -14.99 -12.10 11.67
N TRP A 34 -15.27 -12.51 10.45
CA TRP A 34 -14.32 -13.19 9.58
C TRP A 34 -13.53 -12.13 8.82
N LEU A 35 -12.22 -12.11 9.06
CA LEU A 35 -11.31 -11.12 8.49
C LEU A 35 -10.46 -11.79 7.43
N CYS A 36 -10.17 -11.05 6.35
CA CYS A 36 -9.31 -11.55 5.29
C CYS A 36 -7.85 -11.66 5.77
N ARG A 37 -7.18 -12.75 5.40
CA ARG A 37 -5.71 -12.86 5.52
C ARG A 37 -5.10 -12.22 4.27
N CYS A 38 -4.91 -10.90 4.31
CA CYS A 38 -4.54 -10.12 3.12
C CYS A 38 -3.13 -10.41 2.60
N ASP A 39 -3.06 -10.66 1.30
CA ASP A 39 -1.84 -10.76 0.49
C ASP A 39 -1.58 -9.43 -0.25
N HIS A 40 -0.69 -9.44 -1.25
CA HIS A 40 -0.49 -8.34 -2.20
C HIS A 40 -0.15 -6.98 -1.55
N ASN A 41 0.47 -7.02 -0.36
CA ASN A 41 0.79 -5.86 0.46
C ASN A 41 -0.44 -4.99 0.80
N THR A 42 -1.60 -5.62 0.96
CA THR A 42 -2.84 -4.96 1.39
C THR A 42 -3.17 -5.26 2.84
N GLU A 43 -4.04 -4.45 3.44
CA GLU A 43 -4.51 -4.61 4.80
C GLU A 43 -5.93 -4.05 5.00
N GLY A 44 -6.45 -4.23 6.22
CA GLY A 44 -7.82 -3.95 6.60
C GLY A 44 -8.72 -5.18 6.52
N ASP A 45 -9.92 -5.09 7.08
CA ASP A 45 -10.82 -6.23 7.26
C ASP A 45 -11.12 -6.99 5.94
N ASN A 46 -11.16 -6.27 4.82
CA ASN A 46 -11.39 -6.80 3.48
C ASN A 46 -10.26 -6.47 2.48
N CYS A 47 -9.05 -6.17 2.95
CA CYS A 47 -7.90 -5.85 2.08
C CYS A 47 -8.13 -4.59 1.21
N GLN A 48 -8.84 -3.61 1.76
CA GLN A 48 -9.35 -2.43 1.06
C GLN A 48 -8.35 -1.26 0.95
N ARG A 49 -7.12 -1.45 1.43
CA ARG A 49 -6.05 -0.44 1.33
C ARG A 49 -4.68 -1.10 1.28
N CYS A 50 -3.70 -0.38 0.77
CA CYS A 50 -2.29 -0.77 0.85
C CYS A 50 -1.78 -0.67 2.29
N LYS A 51 -0.80 -1.49 2.63
CA LYS A 51 -0.04 -1.36 3.88
C LYS A 51 0.79 -0.08 3.88
N PRO A 52 1.07 0.50 5.07
CA PRO A 52 2.01 1.62 5.20
C PRO A 52 3.35 1.32 4.52
N GLY A 53 3.79 2.25 3.68
CA GLY A 53 5.01 2.16 2.88
C GLY A 53 4.80 1.56 1.48
N PHE A 54 3.60 1.05 1.15
CA PHE A 54 3.24 0.43 -0.14
C PHE A 54 2.27 1.28 -0.99
N GLU A 55 2.29 2.59 -0.79
CA GLU A 55 1.41 3.54 -1.45
C GLU A 55 2.01 4.19 -2.71
N GLN A 56 2.87 3.48 -3.46
CA GLN A 56 3.42 4.03 -4.72
C GLN A 56 2.33 4.17 -5.80
N LYS A 57 1.36 3.27 -5.82
CA LYS A 57 0.25 3.24 -6.80
C LYS A 57 -1.10 3.30 -6.08
N ARG A 58 -2.12 3.84 -6.75
CA ARG A 58 -3.50 3.83 -6.24
C ARG A 58 -3.92 2.39 -6.01
N TRP A 59 -4.44 2.10 -4.81
CA TRP A 59 -5.05 0.80 -4.52
C TRP A 59 -6.18 0.47 -5.51
N ARG A 60 -6.24 -0.78 -5.98
CA ARG A 60 -7.34 -1.33 -6.76
C ARG A 60 -7.55 -2.79 -6.43
N GLN A 61 -8.74 -3.31 -6.75
CA GLN A 61 -9.02 -4.74 -6.64
C GLN A 61 -8.06 -5.54 -7.55
N SER A 62 -7.72 -6.74 -7.08
CA SER A 62 -6.94 -7.70 -7.85
C SER A 62 -7.87 -8.67 -8.55
N HIS A 63 -7.56 -9.01 -9.80
CA HIS A 63 -8.27 -10.00 -10.59
C HIS A 63 -7.31 -11.13 -10.98
N ASP A 64 -7.84 -12.30 -11.33
CA ASP A 64 -7.01 -13.48 -11.65
C ASP A 64 -6.15 -13.26 -12.91
N ASP A 65 -6.64 -12.46 -13.86
CA ASP A 65 -5.99 -12.09 -15.11
C ASP A 65 -5.13 -10.82 -15.02
N ASP A 66 -5.41 -9.95 -14.06
CA ASP A 66 -4.69 -8.71 -13.79
C ASP A 66 -4.49 -8.50 -12.29
N GLN A 67 -3.48 -9.18 -11.74
CA GLN A 67 -3.16 -9.09 -10.32
C GLN A 67 -2.67 -7.70 -9.95
N PHE A 68 -3.21 -7.16 -8.85
CA PHE A 68 -2.72 -5.92 -8.26
C PHE A 68 -1.98 -6.21 -6.96
N VAL A 69 -0.75 -5.73 -6.90
CA VAL A 69 0.11 -5.75 -5.70
C VAL A 69 0.48 -4.32 -5.36
N CYS A 70 0.22 -3.90 -4.13
CA CYS A 70 0.65 -2.59 -3.66
C CYS A 70 2.19 -2.53 -3.69
N GLU A 71 2.71 -1.49 -4.33
CA GLU A 71 4.13 -1.32 -4.61
C GLU A 71 4.76 -0.39 -3.56
N PRO A 72 5.93 -0.74 -2.99
CA PRO A 72 6.63 0.10 -2.03
C PRO A 72 7.03 1.44 -2.65
N CYS A 73 6.92 2.51 -1.86
CA CYS A 73 7.42 3.81 -2.27
C CYS A 73 8.95 3.83 -2.32
N ASN A 74 9.51 4.60 -3.25
CA ASN A 74 10.95 4.83 -3.29
C ASN A 74 11.30 6.07 -2.46
N CYS A 75 11.78 5.87 -1.23
CA CYS A 75 12.25 6.96 -0.38
C CYS A 75 13.78 6.99 -0.22
N HIS A 76 14.50 6.28 -1.10
CA HIS A 76 15.96 6.15 -1.02
C HIS A 76 16.49 5.70 0.36
N GLY A 77 15.70 4.94 1.12
CA GLY A 77 16.06 4.51 2.49
C GLY A 77 16.05 5.63 3.53
N HIS A 78 15.53 6.82 3.20
CA HIS A 78 15.38 7.94 4.13
C HIS A 78 13.98 8.00 4.78
N SER A 79 13.06 7.13 4.37
CA SER A 79 11.77 6.95 5.05
C SER A 79 11.21 5.57 4.74
N ASN A 80 10.36 5.06 5.63
CA ASN A 80 9.57 3.86 5.41
C ASN A 80 8.07 4.17 5.25
N ASP A 81 7.67 5.43 5.40
CA ASP A 81 6.29 5.88 5.36
C ASP A 81 6.06 6.77 4.14
N CYS A 82 4.96 6.55 3.43
CA CYS A 82 4.56 7.37 2.31
C CYS A 82 3.04 7.44 2.18
N VAL A 83 2.58 8.34 1.31
CA VAL A 83 1.17 8.46 0.91
C VAL A 83 1.08 8.53 -0.60
N TYR A 84 0.01 7.98 -1.16
CA TYR A 84 -0.29 8.14 -2.58
C TYR A 84 -0.94 9.50 -2.85
N GLU A 85 -0.42 10.23 -3.83
CA GLU A 85 -0.99 11.47 -4.35
C GLU A 85 -1.22 11.37 -5.86
N GLU A 86 -2.49 11.48 -6.27
CA GLU A 86 -2.91 11.38 -7.67
C GLU A 86 -2.25 12.44 -8.56
N GLU A 87 -2.06 13.66 -8.06
CA GLU A 87 -1.43 14.73 -8.83
C GLU A 87 0.02 14.37 -9.21
N LEU A 88 0.77 13.73 -8.31
CA LEU A 88 2.15 13.31 -8.57
C LEU A 88 2.23 12.20 -9.61
N ASP A 89 1.25 11.29 -9.61
CA ASP A 89 1.13 10.21 -10.59
C ASP A 89 0.84 10.77 -11.99
N LEU A 90 -0.18 11.63 -12.08
CA LEU A 90 -0.55 12.30 -13.34
C LEU A 90 0.59 13.14 -13.91
N GLN A 91 1.34 13.82 -13.04
CA GLN A 91 2.46 14.67 -13.44
C GLN A 91 3.78 13.90 -13.61
N ARG A 92 3.80 12.58 -13.36
CA ARG A 92 5.00 11.74 -13.47
C ARG A 92 6.15 12.28 -12.61
N LYS A 93 5.87 12.53 -11.33
CA LYS A 93 6.82 13.18 -10.40
C LYS A 93 7.36 12.28 -9.30
N SER A 94 6.72 11.15 -9.01
CA SER A 94 7.28 10.15 -8.08
C SER A 94 8.09 9.12 -8.83
N LEU A 95 9.28 8.83 -8.31
CA LEU A 95 10.07 7.69 -8.73
C LEU A 95 9.53 6.40 -8.09
N ASP A 96 9.42 5.32 -8.87
CA ASP A 96 9.17 3.98 -8.36
C ASP A 96 10.48 3.30 -7.92
N ILE A 97 10.40 2.07 -7.41
CA ILE A 97 11.58 1.27 -7.03
C ILE A 97 12.43 0.81 -8.22
N ASN A 98 11.92 0.89 -9.44
CA ASN A 98 12.62 0.53 -10.67
C ASN A 98 13.33 1.72 -11.33
N GLY A 99 13.26 2.91 -10.71
CA GLY A 99 13.84 4.14 -11.25
C GLY A 99 13.03 4.79 -12.37
N LYS A 100 11.74 4.47 -12.50
CA LYS A 100 10.81 5.09 -13.45
C LYS A 100 9.92 6.11 -12.75
N LEU A 101 9.56 7.17 -13.46
CA LEU A 101 8.58 8.14 -12.98
C LEU A 101 7.16 7.60 -13.18
N GLU A 102 6.75 6.68 -12.32
CA GLU A 102 5.46 6.00 -12.39
C GLU A 102 4.87 5.86 -10.98
N GLY A 103 3.60 6.24 -10.82
CA GLY A 103 2.94 6.28 -9.51
C GLY A 103 3.05 7.64 -8.83
N GLY A 104 2.44 7.73 -7.65
CA GLY A 104 2.21 8.96 -6.91
C GLY A 104 2.71 8.92 -5.47
N GLY A 105 3.63 8.01 -5.13
CA GLY A 105 4.17 7.89 -3.78
C GLY A 105 4.92 9.15 -3.33
N ARG A 106 4.45 9.80 -2.26
CA ARG A 106 5.19 10.88 -1.58
C ARG A 106 5.65 10.42 -0.22
N CYS A 107 6.96 10.41 -0.02
CA CYS A 107 7.58 10.06 1.24
C CYS A 107 7.19 11.05 2.34
N LEU A 108 7.00 10.51 3.55
CA LEU A 108 6.76 11.28 4.76
C LEU A 108 8.01 11.27 5.64
N ASN A 109 8.21 12.32 6.44
CA ASN A 109 9.25 12.35 7.48
C ASN A 109 10.66 11.93 6.99
N CYS A 110 11.10 12.48 5.85
CA CYS A 110 12.43 12.20 5.30
C CYS A 110 13.53 12.44 6.36
N GLN A 111 14.34 11.41 6.59
CA GLN A 111 15.44 11.40 7.54
C GLN A 111 16.77 11.78 6.87
N HIS A 112 17.86 11.79 7.63
CA HIS A 112 19.23 12.03 7.12
C HIS A 112 19.39 13.39 6.39
N ASN A 113 18.68 14.42 6.86
CA ASN A 113 18.72 15.77 6.29
C ASN A 113 18.28 15.84 4.81
N THR A 114 17.39 14.94 4.42
CA THR A 114 16.79 14.91 3.08
C THR A 114 15.36 15.47 3.07
N LYS A 115 14.88 15.83 1.89
CA LYS A 115 13.53 16.28 1.58
C LYS A 115 13.18 15.94 0.12
N GLY A 116 12.01 16.36 -0.34
CA GLY A 116 11.53 16.08 -1.70
C GLY A 116 10.56 14.90 -1.74
N ILE A 117 10.01 14.61 -2.91
CA ILE A 117 8.97 13.57 -3.08
C ILE A 117 9.50 12.19 -2.68
N ASN A 118 10.72 11.87 -3.11
CA ASN A 118 11.38 10.60 -2.88
C ASN A 118 12.52 10.71 -1.84
N CYS A 119 12.54 11.78 -1.02
CA CYS A 119 13.68 12.12 -0.16
C CYS A 119 15.01 12.28 -0.94
N ASN A 120 14.92 12.84 -2.15
CA ASN A 120 15.99 12.95 -3.14
C ASN A 120 16.53 14.40 -3.29
N GLU A 121 16.40 15.22 -2.25
CA GLU A 121 16.97 16.56 -2.14
C GLU A 121 17.54 16.77 -0.74
N CYS A 122 18.56 17.62 -0.60
CA CYS A 122 19.06 18.00 0.72
C CYS A 122 18.25 19.17 1.30
N VAL A 123 18.02 19.17 2.61
CA VAL A 123 17.49 20.34 3.31
C VAL A 123 18.48 21.51 3.25
N LYS A 124 18.00 22.74 3.47
CA LYS A 124 18.84 23.94 3.39
C LYS A 124 20.03 23.86 4.36
N GLY A 125 21.23 24.11 3.85
CA GLY A 125 22.48 24.05 4.61
C GLY A 125 23.22 22.71 4.48
N TYR A 126 22.59 21.69 3.88
CA TYR A 126 23.21 20.41 3.57
C TYR A 126 23.45 20.29 2.06
N PHE A 127 24.45 19.51 1.68
CA PHE A 127 24.74 19.18 0.29
C PHE A 127 25.16 17.72 0.20
N ARG A 128 24.87 17.08 -0.93
CA ARG A 128 25.35 15.73 -1.20
C ARG A 128 26.79 15.78 -1.68
N PRO A 129 27.74 15.07 -1.04
CA PRO A 129 29.12 14.99 -1.51
C PRO A 129 29.21 14.42 -2.93
N THR A 130 30.25 14.81 -3.67
CA THR A 130 30.47 14.31 -5.04
C THR A 130 30.72 12.80 -5.02
N GLY A 131 30.01 12.06 -5.88
CA GLY A 131 30.16 10.61 -6.01
C GLY A 131 29.28 9.76 -5.06
N LYS A 132 28.49 10.40 -4.19
CA LYS A 132 27.56 9.71 -3.29
C LYS A 132 26.19 9.50 -3.94
N ASN A 133 25.63 8.30 -3.79
CA ASN A 133 24.27 7.97 -4.25
C ASN A 133 23.20 8.49 -3.29
N TRP A 134 21.95 8.49 -3.74
CA TRP A 134 20.82 8.92 -2.91
C TRP A 134 20.54 7.99 -1.72
N ASN A 135 20.91 6.72 -1.78
CA ASN A 135 20.62 5.78 -0.68
C ASN A 135 21.69 5.81 0.43
N GLU A 136 22.73 6.63 0.27
CA GLU A 136 23.85 6.73 1.20
C GLU A 136 23.55 7.78 2.29
N ILE A 137 23.96 7.50 3.53
CA ILE A 137 23.63 8.29 4.72
C ILE A 137 24.81 9.10 5.28
N ASP A 138 25.98 9.01 4.64
CA ASP A 138 27.27 9.52 5.09
C ASP A 138 27.81 10.72 4.28
#